data_AF-A0A9D7Z530-F1
#
_entry.id   AF-A0A9D7Z530-F1
#
_cell.length_a   1.000
_cell.length_b   1.000
_cell.length_c   1.000
_cell.angle_alpha   90.00
_cell.angle_beta   90.00
_cell.angle_gamma   90.00
#
_symmetry.space_group_name_H-M   'P 1'
#
loop_
_entity.id
_entity.type
_entity.pdbx_description
1 polymer ?
#
loop_
_entity_poly.entity_id
_entity_poly.type
_entity_poly.pdbx_seq_one_letter_code
_entity_poly.pdbx_strand_id
1 'polypeptide(L)'
;MTRGQQATPRSRLLLVGGWSAIVEKALRCADEVVLFHGTPEEIEPVLRTTCRAVETVDTRNENACVSRARTLHQTLPFTAVAAVRDVDCLAAAGIRDALGIAGNSRAAVDLTRNKIAMRQTLAGGPLDTVAWAPAHDRATARLAIDALSAASGQPVIVKPATGRGSLDVRLVSRETAEEVLAGYPETTVAGGLIVERFVDGAEYSVETVSLNGHHHPLGVTENSIRRARPISSRRGTCSPSACRI
;
A
#
# COMPACT_ATOMS: atom_id res chain seq x y z
N MET A 1 -19.70 48.80 -19.15
CA MET A 1 -19.88 47.77 -18.09
C MET A 1 -19.13 46.52 -18.54
N THR A 2 -17.85 46.42 -18.18
CA THR A 2 -16.97 45.31 -18.53
C THR A 2 -17.33 44.12 -17.64
N ARG A 3 -17.94 43.09 -18.22
CA ARG A 3 -18.09 41.79 -17.55
C ARG A 3 -16.67 41.27 -17.28
N GLY A 4 -16.23 41.33 -16.03
CA GLY A 4 -15.01 40.66 -15.61
C GLY A 4 -15.14 39.18 -15.95
N GLN A 5 -14.27 38.68 -16.82
CA GLN A 5 -14.08 37.24 -17.01
C GLN A 5 -13.65 36.69 -15.65
N GLN A 6 -14.57 36.04 -14.94
CA GLN A 6 -14.20 35.23 -13.79
C GLN A 6 -13.34 34.08 -14.34
N ALA A 7 -12.04 34.11 -14.03
CA ALA A 7 -11.14 33.03 -14.39
C ALA A 7 -11.70 31.72 -13.83
N THR A 8 -11.83 30.70 -14.68
CA THR A 8 -12.19 29.36 -14.24
C THR A 8 -11.20 28.90 -13.17
N PRO A 9 -11.66 28.36 -12.03
CA PRO A 9 -10.76 27.88 -11.00
C PRO A 9 -9.82 26.83 -11.59
N ARG A 10 -8.50 27.03 -11.47
CA ARG A 10 -7.51 26.04 -11.90
C ARG A 10 -7.63 24.79 -11.04
N SER A 11 -7.68 23.64 -11.69
CA SER A 11 -7.55 22.34 -11.05
C SER A 11 -6.13 22.19 -10.49
N ARG A 12 -6.02 21.87 -9.20
CA ARG A 12 -4.74 21.72 -8.52
C ARG A 12 -4.69 20.42 -7.77
N LEU A 13 -3.77 19.55 -8.19
CA LEU A 13 -3.52 18.28 -7.54
C LEU A 13 -2.40 18.43 -6.51
N LEU A 14 -2.67 18.05 -5.26
CA LEU A 14 -1.61 17.73 -4.31
C LEU A 14 -1.23 16.25 -4.48
N LEU A 15 0.00 16.01 -4.93
CA LEU A 15 0.55 14.67 -5.07
C LEU A 15 1.47 14.38 -3.87
N VAL A 16 1.16 13.33 -3.10
CA VAL A 16 1.93 12.90 -1.93
C VAL A 16 2.84 11.74 -2.32
N GLY A 17 4.14 12.01 -2.34
CA GLY A 17 5.15 11.14 -2.93
C GLY A 17 5.06 11.08 -4.46
N GLY A 18 6.06 10.45 -5.10
CA GLY A 18 6.10 10.31 -6.55
C GLY A 18 7.41 10.80 -7.15
N TRP A 19 7.57 10.57 -8.46
CA TRP A 19 8.75 10.92 -9.24
C TRP A 19 8.33 11.54 -10.58
N SER A 20 9.28 11.98 -11.41
CA SER A 20 9.01 12.75 -12.63
C SER A 20 7.93 12.13 -13.52
N ALA A 21 8.01 10.83 -13.79
CA ALA A 21 7.04 10.17 -14.66
C ALA A 21 5.59 10.17 -14.10
N ILE A 22 5.40 10.25 -12.78
CA ILE A 22 4.06 10.37 -12.18
C ILE A 22 3.58 11.81 -12.24
N VAL A 23 4.47 12.78 -11.99
CA VAL A 23 4.14 14.22 -12.10
C VAL A 23 3.74 14.58 -13.53
N GLU A 24 4.47 14.09 -14.53
CA GLU A 24 4.12 14.26 -15.95
C GLU A 24 2.73 13.71 -16.28
N LYS A 25 2.36 12.55 -15.70
CA LYS A 25 1.02 11.97 -15.86
C LYS A 25 -0.04 12.83 -15.18
N ALA A 26 0.24 13.31 -13.97
CA ALA A 26 -0.66 14.17 -13.22
C ALA A 26 -0.97 15.49 -13.95
N LEU A 27 0.04 16.10 -14.58
CA LEU A 27 -0.11 17.36 -15.34
C LEU A 27 -0.92 17.20 -16.63
N ARG A 28 -1.21 15.98 -17.08
CA ARG A 28 -2.19 15.74 -18.15
C ARG A 28 -3.64 15.79 -17.66
N CYS A 29 -3.84 15.76 -16.34
CA CYS A 29 -5.16 15.69 -15.71
C CYS A 29 -5.46 16.88 -14.79
N ALA A 30 -4.47 17.72 -14.47
CA ALA A 30 -4.60 18.89 -13.62
C ALA A 30 -3.78 20.06 -14.18
N ASP A 31 -4.25 21.29 -14.00
CA ASP A 31 -3.56 22.51 -14.46
C ASP A 31 -2.25 22.73 -13.70
N GLU A 32 -2.23 22.36 -12.42
CA GLU A 32 -1.08 22.53 -11.53
C GLU A 32 -0.90 21.33 -10.59
N VAL A 33 0.35 20.97 -10.33
CA VAL A 33 0.73 19.96 -9.33
C VAL A 33 1.54 20.62 -8.22
N VAL A 34 1.17 20.34 -6.97
CA VAL A 34 2.03 20.56 -5.79
C VAL A 34 2.48 19.19 -5.31
N LEU A 35 3.79 19.01 -5.12
CA LEU A 35 4.37 17.73 -4.73
C LEU A 35 4.86 17.78 -3.29
N PHE A 36 4.43 16.83 -2.46
CA PHE A 36 5.07 16.55 -1.17
C PHE A 36 6.07 15.40 -1.35
N HIS A 37 7.31 15.60 -0.91
CA HIS A 37 8.36 14.59 -1.03
C HIS A 37 9.14 14.45 0.29
N GLY A 38 9.31 13.22 0.76
CA GLY A 38 9.94 12.93 2.07
C GLY A 38 11.46 13.03 2.08
N THR A 39 12.10 12.79 0.94
CA THR A 39 13.56 12.73 0.83
C THR A 39 14.04 13.85 -0.11
N PRO A 40 14.64 14.94 0.38
CA PRO A 40 15.13 16.03 -0.46
C PRO A 40 16.09 15.59 -1.58
N GLU A 41 16.95 14.63 -1.27
CA GLU A 41 18.03 14.15 -2.15
C GLU A 41 17.51 13.34 -3.33
N GLU A 42 16.31 12.76 -3.19
CA GLU A 42 15.64 12.00 -4.25
C GLU A 42 14.80 12.91 -5.18
N ILE A 43 14.67 14.20 -4.86
CA ILE A 43 13.90 15.14 -5.69
C ILE A 43 14.72 15.49 -6.93
N GLU A 44 14.31 14.92 -8.06
CA GLU A 44 14.86 15.25 -9.37
C GLU A 44 14.74 16.77 -9.64
N PRO A 45 15.80 17.46 -10.11
CA PRO A 45 15.79 18.91 -10.30
C PRO A 45 14.64 19.42 -11.19
N VAL A 46 14.25 18.62 -12.19
CA VAL A 46 13.14 18.92 -13.12
C VAL A 46 11.80 19.09 -12.40
N LEU A 47 11.60 18.43 -11.25
CA LEU A 47 10.36 18.55 -10.49
C LEU A 47 10.16 19.96 -9.92
N ARG A 48 11.25 20.66 -9.59
CA ARG A 48 11.21 22.03 -9.03
C ARG A 48 10.79 23.08 -10.05
N THR A 49 11.03 22.83 -11.33
CA THR A 49 10.60 23.72 -12.43
C THR A 49 9.25 23.30 -13.00
N THR A 50 8.91 22.02 -12.91
CA THR A 50 7.67 21.46 -13.48
C THR A 50 6.46 21.60 -12.54
N CYS A 51 6.66 21.37 -11.24
CA CYS A 51 5.59 21.53 -10.25
C CYS A 51 5.37 23.01 -9.92
N ARG A 52 4.14 23.36 -9.54
CA ARG A 52 3.81 24.68 -8.98
C ARG A 52 4.58 24.94 -7.68
N ALA A 53 4.74 23.90 -6.87
CA ALA A 53 5.59 23.89 -5.68
C ALA A 53 6.04 22.45 -5.37
N VAL A 54 7.22 22.32 -4.78
CA VAL A 54 7.73 21.06 -4.22
C VAL A 54 8.07 21.29 -2.76
N GLU A 55 7.46 20.52 -1.88
CA GLU A 55 7.55 20.66 -0.44
C GLU A 55 8.25 19.45 0.14
N THR A 56 9.35 19.69 0.85
CA THR A 56 9.99 18.66 1.65
C THR A 56 9.17 18.44 2.91
N VAL A 57 8.45 17.32 2.96
CA VAL A 57 7.65 16.90 4.12
C VAL A 57 7.77 15.39 4.22
N ASP A 58 8.05 14.88 5.42
CA ASP A 58 8.02 13.42 5.65
C ASP A 58 6.63 12.88 5.34
N THR A 59 6.50 12.22 4.18
CA THR A 59 5.23 11.68 3.67
C THR A 59 4.69 10.53 4.52
N ARG A 60 5.50 10.02 5.45
CA ARG A 60 5.13 8.97 6.41
C ARG A 60 4.60 9.55 7.71
N ASN A 61 4.78 10.86 7.93
CA ASN A 61 4.19 11.60 9.03
C ASN A 61 2.90 12.29 8.56
N GLU A 62 1.77 11.60 8.77
CA GLU A 62 0.44 12.09 8.40
C GLU A 62 0.15 13.49 8.98
N ASN A 63 0.47 13.72 10.26
CA ASN A 63 0.22 15.00 10.92
C ASN A 63 1.02 16.15 10.30
N ALA A 64 2.28 15.91 9.93
CA ALA A 64 3.11 16.89 9.24
C ALA A 64 2.54 17.22 7.85
N CYS A 65 2.13 16.20 7.11
CA CYS A 65 1.47 16.36 5.81
C CYS A 65 0.17 17.17 5.91
N VAL A 66 -0.72 16.81 6.84
CA VAL A 66 -1.99 17.51 7.06
C VAL A 66 -1.75 18.97 7.44
N SER A 67 -0.82 19.23 8.37
CA SER A 67 -0.51 20.59 8.81
C SER A 67 0.02 21.44 7.65
N ARG A 68 0.96 20.90 6.86
CA ARG A 68 1.50 21.63 5.71
C ARG A 68 0.46 21.86 4.63
N ALA A 69 -0.37 20.86 4.34
CA ALA A 69 -1.43 20.97 3.35
C ALA A 69 -2.47 22.02 3.75
N ARG A 70 -2.88 22.10 5.02
CA ARG A 70 -3.79 23.16 5.52
C ARG A 70 -3.23 24.56 5.27
N THR A 71 -1.97 24.78 5.59
CA THR A 71 -1.31 26.07 5.37
C THR A 71 -1.28 26.44 3.89
N LEU A 72 -0.89 25.51 3.02
CA LEU A 72 -0.83 25.77 1.58
C LEU A 72 -2.21 25.97 0.96
N HIS A 73 -3.22 25.23 1.42
CA HIS A 73 -4.57 25.32 0.88
C HIS A 73 -5.22 26.70 1.06
N GLN A 74 -4.77 27.50 2.04
CA GLN A 74 -5.24 28.88 2.25
C GLN A 74 -4.88 29.83 1.10
N THR A 75 -3.76 29.59 0.41
CA THR A 75 -3.26 30.47 -0.67
C THR A 75 -3.18 29.74 -2.02
N LEU A 76 -3.12 28.41 -2.01
CA LEU A 76 -3.05 27.51 -3.16
C LEU A 76 -4.09 26.40 -2.97
N PRO A 77 -5.40 26.69 -3.11
CA PRO A 77 -6.45 25.71 -2.87
C PRO A 77 -6.29 24.48 -3.77
N PHE A 78 -6.43 23.31 -3.17
CA PHE A 78 -6.33 22.01 -3.83
C PHE A 78 -7.74 21.53 -4.22
N THR A 79 -7.87 20.98 -5.42
CA THR A 79 -9.13 20.37 -5.88
C THR A 79 -9.07 18.85 -5.79
N ALA A 80 -7.89 18.27 -5.68
CA ALA A 80 -7.67 16.84 -5.56
C ALA A 80 -6.40 16.53 -4.75
N VAL A 81 -6.35 15.34 -4.15
CA VAL A 81 -5.18 14.83 -3.43
C VAL A 81 -4.98 13.35 -3.78
N ALA A 82 -3.81 12.99 -4.29
CA ALA A 82 -3.47 11.63 -4.69
C ALA A 82 -2.14 11.17 -4.07
N ALA A 83 -2.01 9.85 -3.92
CA ALA A 83 -0.78 9.16 -3.57
C ALA A 83 -0.63 7.96 -4.49
N VAL A 84 0.61 7.66 -4.90
CA VAL A 84 0.91 6.51 -5.78
C VAL A 84 1.66 5.39 -5.06
N ARG A 85 2.31 5.68 -3.93
CA ARG A 85 2.96 4.67 -3.11
C ARG A 85 2.05 4.31 -1.94
N ASP A 86 1.95 3.02 -1.65
CA ASP A 86 1.24 2.47 -0.49
C ASP A 86 1.50 3.19 0.84
N VAL A 87 2.74 3.65 1.03
CA VAL A 87 3.18 4.32 2.26
C VAL A 87 2.62 5.73 2.42
N ASP A 88 2.22 6.37 1.32
CA ASP A 88 1.73 7.74 1.31
C ASP A 88 0.19 7.82 1.33
N CYS A 89 -0.49 6.68 1.11
CA CYS A 89 -1.94 6.61 1.06
C CYS A 89 -2.62 7.12 2.34
N LEU A 90 -2.02 6.87 3.51
CA LEU A 90 -2.51 7.37 4.81
C LEU A 90 -2.41 8.89 4.90
N ALA A 91 -1.26 9.46 4.53
CA ALA A 91 -1.09 10.92 4.49
C ALA A 91 -2.07 11.58 3.53
N ALA A 92 -2.26 11.02 2.33
CA ALA A 92 -3.24 11.53 1.37
C ALA A 92 -4.68 11.43 1.89
N ALA A 93 -5.04 10.35 2.59
CA ALA A 93 -6.36 10.22 3.24
C ALA A 93 -6.56 11.27 4.34
N GLY A 94 -5.60 11.43 5.25
CA GLY A 94 -5.66 12.44 6.31
C GLY A 94 -5.78 13.86 5.75
N ILE A 95 -5.06 14.18 4.67
CA ILE A 95 -5.18 15.49 4.01
C ILE A 95 -6.58 15.68 3.40
N ARG A 96 -7.11 14.66 2.71
CA ARG A 96 -8.47 14.73 2.13
C ARG A 96 -9.52 15.01 3.20
N ASP A 97 -9.51 14.25 4.30
CA ASP A 97 -10.44 14.43 5.41
C ASP A 97 -10.29 15.83 6.03
N ALA A 98 -9.06 16.28 6.24
CA ALA A 98 -8.77 17.57 6.85
C ALA A 98 -9.25 18.77 5.99
N LEU A 99 -9.22 18.63 4.67
CA LEU A 99 -9.58 19.68 3.71
C LEU A 99 -10.98 19.51 3.11
N GLY A 100 -11.70 18.44 3.44
CA GLY A 100 -13.01 18.14 2.83
C GLY A 100 -12.94 17.80 1.34
N ILE A 101 -11.82 17.23 0.88
CA ILE A 101 -11.61 16.87 -0.52
C ILE A 101 -12.01 15.40 -0.73
N ALA A 102 -12.85 15.13 -1.72
CA ALA A 102 -13.32 13.78 -2.02
C ALA A 102 -12.18 12.83 -2.45
N GLY A 103 -12.34 11.54 -2.16
CA GLY A 103 -11.43 10.47 -2.59
C GLY A 103 -11.62 9.20 -1.77
N ASN A 104 -10.62 8.32 -1.79
CA ASN A 104 -10.65 7.09 -0.98
C ASN A 104 -10.79 7.44 0.51
N SER A 105 -11.80 6.84 1.15
CA SER A 105 -12.08 7.07 2.57
C SER A 105 -10.95 6.55 3.45
N ARG A 106 -10.75 7.20 4.60
CA ARG A 106 -9.77 6.76 5.60
C ARG A 106 -9.96 5.29 5.98
N ALA A 107 -11.19 4.89 6.28
CA ALA A 107 -11.50 3.51 6.65
C ALA A 107 -11.05 2.51 5.57
N ALA A 108 -11.32 2.79 4.30
CA ALA A 108 -10.89 1.89 3.21
C ALA A 108 -9.36 1.83 3.11
N VAL A 109 -8.67 2.96 3.24
CA VAL A 109 -7.20 2.98 3.23
C VAL A 109 -6.65 2.18 4.41
N ASP A 110 -7.11 2.40 5.63
CA ASP A 110 -6.62 1.67 6.82
C ASP A 110 -6.77 0.15 6.68
N LEU A 111 -7.92 -0.31 6.14
CA LEU A 111 -8.17 -1.73 5.88
C LEU A 111 -7.12 -2.33 4.94
N THR A 112 -6.72 -1.63 3.88
CA THR A 112 -5.67 -2.12 2.96
C THR A 112 -4.27 -2.14 3.58
N ARG A 113 -4.03 -1.39 4.67
CA ARG A 113 -2.71 -1.31 5.32
C ARG A 113 -2.50 -2.40 6.38
N ASN A 114 -3.57 -3.03 6.85
CA ASN A 114 -3.53 -4.10 7.83
C ASN A 114 -4.14 -5.40 7.26
N LYS A 115 -3.30 -6.40 7.03
CA LYS A 115 -3.72 -7.68 6.42
C LYS A 115 -4.71 -8.46 7.29
N ILE A 116 -4.62 -8.35 8.61
CA ILE A 116 -5.58 -8.98 9.53
C ILE A 116 -6.95 -8.30 9.36
N ALA A 117 -6.99 -6.97 9.44
CA ALA A 117 -8.23 -6.21 9.28
C ALA A 117 -8.85 -6.41 7.89
N MET A 118 -8.02 -6.48 6.85
CA MET A 118 -8.45 -6.82 5.49
C MET A 118 -9.13 -8.18 5.44
N ARG A 119 -8.51 -9.22 6.01
CA ARG A 119 -9.11 -10.57 6.03
C ARG A 119 -10.39 -10.64 6.85
N GLN A 120 -10.44 -9.98 8.00
CA GLN A 120 -11.67 -9.87 8.80
C GLN A 120 -12.81 -9.21 8.01
N THR A 121 -12.51 -8.18 7.22
CA THR A 121 -13.51 -7.49 6.40
C THR A 121 -14.03 -8.36 5.25
N LEU A 122 -13.18 -9.22 4.69
CA LEU A 122 -13.53 -10.11 3.57
C LEU A 122 -14.20 -11.42 4.04
N ALA A 123 -14.18 -11.71 5.34
CA ALA A 123 -14.64 -12.97 5.91
C ALA A 123 -16.11 -13.25 5.58
N GLY A 124 -16.42 -14.50 5.20
CA GLY A 124 -17.76 -14.92 4.78
C GLY A 124 -18.22 -14.38 3.42
N GLY A 125 -17.42 -13.57 2.74
CA GLY A 125 -17.67 -13.09 1.38
C GLY A 125 -17.05 -13.99 0.30
N PRO A 126 -17.27 -13.67 -0.99
CA PRO A 126 -16.72 -14.45 -2.11
C PRO A 126 -15.18 -14.42 -2.21
N LEU A 127 -14.52 -13.52 -1.47
CA LEU A 127 -13.07 -13.38 -1.42
C LEU A 127 -12.43 -14.08 -0.21
N ASP A 128 -13.22 -14.74 0.64
CA ASP A 128 -12.74 -15.53 1.78
C ASP A 128 -12.33 -16.95 1.35
N THR A 129 -11.27 -17.03 0.55
CA THR A 129 -10.86 -18.28 -0.15
C THR A 129 -9.61 -18.92 0.43
N VAL A 130 -8.92 -18.26 1.35
CA VAL A 130 -7.65 -18.69 1.93
C VAL A 130 -7.80 -18.81 3.44
N ALA A 131 -7.62 -20.00 3.99
CA ALA A 131 -7.62 -20.20 5.44
C ALA A 131 -6.47 -19.40 6.08
N TRP A 132 -6.78 -18.67 7.15
CA TRP A 132 -5.85 -17.77 7.80
C TRP A 132 -6.12 -17.67 9.30
N ALA A 133 -5.13 -17.21 10.07
CA ALA A 133 -5.25 -16.92 11.49
C ALA A 133 -4.36 -15.74 11.90
N PRO A 134 -4.84 -14.82 12.75
CA PRO A 134 -4.01 -13.79 13.37
C PRO A 134 -3.21 -14.38 14.55
N ALA A 135 -2.04 -13.80 14.83
CA ALA A 135 -1.22 -14.14 15.99
C ALA A 135 -0.55 -12.88 16.54
N HIS A 136 -0.59 -12.69 17.86
CA HIS A 136 -0.01 -11.52 18.55
C HIS A 136 1.14 -11.88 19.48
N ASP A 137 1.51 -13.16 19.51
CA ASP A 137 2.66 -13.70 20.22
C ASP A 137 3.17 -14.95 19.46
N ARG A 138 4.35 -15.45 19.85
CA ARG A 138 4.94 -16.62 19.17
C ARG A 138 4.17 -17.92 19.43
N ALA A 139 3.50 -18.05 20.57
CA ALA A 139 2.76 -19.26 20.92
C ALA A 139 1.50 -19.42 20.05
N THR A 140 0.73 -18.35 19.90
CA THR A 140 -0.44 -18.27 19.00
C THR A 140 -0.03 -18.44 17.54
N ALA A 141 1.10 -17.85 17.13
CA ALA A 141 1.64 -18.06 15.79
C ALA A 141 2.00 -19.53 15.55
N ARG A 142 2.65 -20.18 16.53
CA ARG A 142 3.01 -21.60 16.45
C ARG A 142 1.78 -22.49 16.32
N LEU A 143 0.76 -22.28 17.14
CA LEU A 143 -0.50 -23.03 17.08
C LEU A 143 -1.20 -22.86 15.73
N ALA A 144 -1.24 -21.64 15.20
CA ALA A 144 -1.81 -21.36 13.89
C ALA A 144 -1.05 -22.06 12.75
N ILE A 145 0.29 -22.07 12.80
CA ILE A 145 1.14 -22.78 11.84
C ILE A 145 0.83 -24.28 11.86
N ASP A 146 0.80 -24.89 13.05
CA ASP A 146 0.53 -26.32 13.19
C ASP A 146 -0.87 -26.69 12.67
N ALA A 147 -1.90 -25.91 13.03
CA ALA A 147 -3.28 -26.15 12.62
C ALA A 147 -3.45 -26.04 11.09
N LEU A 148 -2.98 -24.94 10.49
CA LEU A 148 -3.14 -24.70 9.06
C LEU A 148 -2.26 -25.63 8.20
N SER A 149 -1.06 -25.95 8.67
CA SER A 149 -0.17 -26.89 7.98
C SER A 149 -0.72 -28.32 8.04
N ALA A 150 -1.22 -28.77 9.20
CA ALA A 150 -1.84 -30.09 9.32
C ALA A 150 -3.09 -30.24 8.46
N ALA A 151 -3.93 -29.20 8.38
CA ALA A 151 -5.15 -29.23 7.59
C ALA A 151 -4.90 -29.25 6.07
N SER A 152 -3.81 -28.64 5.60
CA SER A 152 -3.50 -28.51 4.17
C SER A 152 -2.46 -29.51 3.65
N GLY A 153 -1.66 -30.11 4.55
CA GLY A 153 -0.50 -30.90 4.16
C GLY A 153 0.63 -30.08 3.53
N GLN A 154 0.56 -28.75 3.60
CA GLN A 154 1.53 -27.82 3.02
C GLN A 154 2.16 -26.91 4.08
N PRO A 155 3.31 -26.28 3.80
CA PRO A 155 3.79 -25.15 4.57
C PRO A 155 2.78 -23.99 4.56
N VAL A 156 2.96 -23.04 5.45
CA VAL A 156 2.12 -21.83 5.58
C VAL A 156 2.93 -20.58 5.26
N ILE A 157 2.24 -19.49 4.95
CA ILE A 157 2.84 -18.17 4.84
C ILE A 157 2.68 -17.44 6.16
N VAL A 158 3.78 -16.97 6.73
CA VAL A 158 3.79 -16.07 7.89
C VAL A 158 4.28 -14.70 7.44
N LYS A 159 3.56 -13.65 7.80
CA LYS A 159 3.93 -12.26 7.47
C LYS A 159 3.41 -11.27 8.52
N PRO A 160 4.05 -10.11 8.69
CA PRO A 160 3.54 -9.04 9.54
C PRO A 160 2.17 -8.51 9.07
N ALA A 161 1.30 -8.17 10.02
CA ALA A 161 -0.03 -7.62 9.77
C ALA A 161 0.06 -6.30 9.00
N THR A 162 0.97 -5.42 9.40
CA THR A 162 1.28 -4.15 8.72
C THR A 162 2.65 -4.24 8.01
N GLY A 163 2.86 -3.49 6.93
CA GLY A 163 4.13 -3.53 6.18
C GLY A 163 3.96 -3.25 4.69
N ARG A 164 5.01 -3.45 3.89
CA ARG A 164 5.00 -3.24 2.43
C ARG A 164 5.95 -4.18 1.69
N GLY A 165 5.75 -4.31 0.37
CA GLY A 165 6.74 -4.86 -0.56
C GLY A 165 7.20 -6.29 -0.27
N SER A 166 6.31 -7.16 0.22
CA SER A 166 6.62 -8.54 0.62
C SER A 166 7.75 -8.67 1.65
N LEU A 167 8.09 -7.58 2.35
CA LEU A 167 9.06 -7.60 3.43
C LEU A 167 8.58 -8.54 4.54
N ASP A 168 9.50 -9.37 5.00
CA ASP A 168 9.28 -10.36 6.05
C ASP A 168 8.10 -11.30 5.79
N VAL A 169 7.85 -11.63 4.53
CA VAL A 169 7.03 -12.78 4.16
C VAL A 169 7.91 -14.04 4.18
N ARG A 170 7.47 -15.07 4.90
CA ARG A 170 8.20 -16.34 5.07
C ARG A 170 7.29 -17.52 4.77
N LEU A 171 7.79 -18.48 4.01
CA LEU A 171 7.19 -19.81 3.87
C LEU A 171 7.71 -20.69 5.02
N VAL A 172 6.80 -21.24 5.82
CA VAL A 172 7.11 -21.86 7.12
C VAL A 172 6.50 -23.25 7.18
N SER A 173 7.34 -24.26 7.42
CA SER A 173 6.88 -25.62 7.72
C SER A 173 6.79 -25.80 9.24
N ARG A 174 6.18 -26.90 9.69
CA ARG A 174 6.07 -27.21 11.12
C ARG A 174 7.45 -27.38 11.78
N GLU A 175 8.42 -27.86 11.02
CA GLU A 175 9.79 -28.09 11.46
C GLU A 175 10.59 -26.79 11.56
N THR A 176 10.32 -25.80 10.70
CA THR A 176 11.05 -24.52 10.67
C THR A 176 10.38 -23.41 11.48
N ALA A 177 9.20 -23.66 12.04
CA ALA A 177 8.37 -22.67 12.73
C ALA A 177 9.12 -21.91 13.83
N GLU A 178 9.79 -22.61 14.75
CA GLU A 178 10.51 -21.97 15.87
C GLU A 178 11.63 -21.03 15.38
N GLU A 179 12.46 -21.50 14.44
CA GLU A 179 13.56 -20.72 13.89
C GLU A 179 13.04 -19.46 13.19
N VAL A 180 11.99 -19.59 12.38
CA VAL A 180 11.42 -18.46 11.66
C VAL A 180 10.76 -17.46 12.61
N LEU A 181 10.01 -17.94 13.60
CA LEU A 181 9.35 -17.08 14.59
C LEU A 181 10.35 -16.35 15.50
N ALA A 182 11.49 -16.97 15.82
CA ALA A 182 12.59 -16.32 16.53
C ALA A 182 13.24 -15.20 15.71
N GLY A 183 13.17 -15.28 14.37
CA GLY A 183 13.71 -14.26 13.46
C GLY A 183 12.88 -12.98 13.37
N TYR A 184 11.64 -12.96 13.85
CA TYR A 184 10.83 -11.74 13.90
C TYR A 184 11.17 -10.90 15.14
N PRO A 185 11.41 -9.58 14.98
CA PRO A 185 11.53 -8.67 16.11
C PRO A 185 10.29 -8.71 17.00
N GLU A 186 10.48 -8.56 18.32
CA GLU A 186 9.37 -8.60 19.28
C GLU A 186 8.28 -7.57 18.98
N THR A 187 8.69 -6.37 18.55
CA THR A 187 7.79 -5.29 18.15
C THR A 187 6.93 -5.67 16.94
N THR A 188 7.47 -6.45 16.00
CA THR A 188 6.73 -6.96 14.84
C THR A 188 5.72 -8.02 15.26
N VAL A 189 6.10 -8.94 16.15
CA VAL A 189 5.21 -9.98 16.67
C VAL A 189 4.06 -9.35 17.45
N ALA A 190 4.36 -8.43 18.37
CA ALA A 190 3.36 -7.70 19.14
C ALA A 190 2.42 -6.86 18.25
N GLY A 191 2.96 -6.30 17.15
CA GLY A 191 2.19 -5.61 16.11
C GLY A 191 1.26 -6.52 15.28
N GLY A 192 1.34 -7.84 15.47
CA GLY A 192 0.53 -8.85 14.82
C GLY A 192 1.23 -9.51 13.64
N LEU A 193 1.16 -10.84 13.62
CA LEU A 193 1.45 -11.70 12.47
C LEU A 193 0.14 -12.24 11.91
N ILE A 194 0.12 -12.50 10.60
CA ILE A 194 -0.89 -13.31 9.97
C ILE A 194 -0.26 -14.59 9.42
N VAL A 195 -0.87 -15.72 9.75
CA VAL A 195 -0.53 -17.04 9.23
C VAL A 195 -1.59 -17.43 8.21
N GLU A 196 -1.20 -17.75 6.98
CA GLU A 196 -2.11 -18.10 5.89
C GLU A 196 -1.72 -19.44 5.28
N ARG A 197 -2.71 -20.21 4.83
CA ARG A 197 -2.48 -21.39 3.99
C ARG A 197 -1.69 -20.97 2.74
N PHE A 198 -0.65 -21.73 2.40
CA PHE A 198 0.05 -21.54 1.13
C PHE A 198 -0.91 -21.83 -0.05
N VAL A 199 -0.87 -20.96 -1.05
CA VAL A 199 -1.64 -21.13 -2.28
C VAL A 199 -0.64 -21.46 -3.38
N ASP A 200 -0.63 -22.73 -3.79
CA ASP A 200 0.16 -23.19 -4.92
C ASP A 200 -0.60 -22.91 -6.22
N GLY A 201 -0.02 -22.12 -7.12
CA GLY A 201 -0.68 -21.71 -8.35
C GLY A 201 -0.02 -20.52 -9.03
N ALA A 202 -0.59 -20.11 -10.15
CA ALA A 202 -0.20 -18.88 -10.83
C ALA A 202 -0.68 -17.66 -10.03
N GLU A 203 0.18 -16.65 -9.96
CA GLU A 203 -0.11 -15.37 -9.32
C GLU A 203 -0.44 -14.33 -10.39
N TYR A 204 -1.51 -13.57 -10.17
CA TYR A 204 -1.95 -12.51 -11.08
C TYR A 204 -2.14 -11.20 -10.31
N SER A 205 -1.82 -10.08 -10.94
CA SER A 205 -2.25 -8.75 -10.52
C SER A 205 -3.38 -8.27 -11.43
N VAL A 206 -4.41 -7.65 -10.85
CA VAL A 206 -5.53 -7.05 -11.59
C VAL A 206 -5.56 -5.57 -11.29
N GLU A 207 -5.19 -4.76 -12.28
CA GLU A 207 -5.23 -3.30 -12.15
C GLU A 207 -6.65 -2.82 -12.38
N THR A 208 -7.22 -2.11 -11.41
CA THR A 208 -8.63 -1.71 -11.41
C THR A 208 -8.76 -0.24 -11.04
N VAL A 209 -9.58 0.51 -11.77
CA VAL A 209 -10.04 1.84 -11.37
C VAL A 209 -11.47 1.75 -10.86
N SER A 210 -11.73 2.33 -9.70
CA SER A 210 -13.07 2.37 -9.12
C SER A 210 -13.65 3.78 -9.22
N LEU A 211 -14.82 3.93 -9.83
CA LEU A 211 -15.51 5.21 -9.98
C LEU A 211 -16.96 5.06 -9.53
N ASN A 212 -17.38 5.89 -8.57
CA ASN A 212 -18.76 5.90 -8.05
C ASN A 212 -19.27 4.52 -7.61
N GLY A 213 -18.40 3.72 -6.97
CA GLY A 213 -18.73 2.36 -6.53
C GLY A 213 -18.68 1.28 -7.62
N HIS A 214 -18.35 1.64 -8.86
CA HIS A 214 -18.18 0.69 -9.95
C HIS A 214 -16.70 0.41 -10.21
N HIS A 215 -16.34 -0.87 -10.27
CA HIS A 215 -14.97 -1.33 -10.49
C HIS A 215 -14.74 -1.61 -11.99
N HIS A 216 -13.71 -1.00 -12.56
CA HIS A 216 -13.33 -1.11 -13.97
C HIS A 216 -11.94 -1.76 -14.07
N PRO A 217 -11.87 -3.08 -14.35
CA PRO A 217 -10.60 -3.75 -14.62
C PRO A 217 -9.95 -3.13 -15.87
N LEU A 218 -8.68 -2.75 -15.74
CA LEU A 218 -7.87 -2.15 -16.80
C LEU A 218 -6.94 -3.16 -17.45
N GLY A 219 -6.44 -4.13 -16.66
CA GLY A 219 -5.52 -5.14 -17.15
C GLY A 219 -5.27 -6.22 -16.11
N VAL A 220 -4.91 -7.40 -16.60
CA VAL A 220 -4.47 -8.54 -15.79
C VAL A 220 -3.05 -8.86 -16.19
N THR A 221 -2.15 -8.92 -15.21
CA THR A 221 -0.73 -9.22 -15.41
C THR A 221 -0.42 -10.53 -14.72
N GLU A 222 0.14 -11.51 -15.45
CA GLU A 222 0.64 -12.73 -14.83
C GLU A 222 2.02 -12.45 -14.21
N ASN A 223 2.14 -12.79 -12.94
CA ASN A 223 3.40 -12.65 -12.24
C ASN A 223 4.27 -13.88 -12.51
N SER A 224 5.21 -13.75 -13.45
CA SER A 224 6.06 -14.87 -13.86
C SER A 224 7.20 -15.10 -12.87
N ILE A 225 6.88 -15.77 -11.76
CA ILE A 225 7.90 -16.39 -10.92
C ILE A 225 8.22 -17.74 -11.58
N ARG A 226 9.45 -17.92 -12.07
CA ARG A 226 9.95 -19.22 -12.52
C ARG A 226 9.71 -20.21 -11.36
N ARG A 227 8.76 -21.15 -11.53
CA ARG A 227 8.28 -22.14 -10.54
C ARG A 227 9.28 -22.33 -9.40
N ALA A 228 8.87 -22.08 -8.16
CA ALA A 228 9.68 -22.38 -6.99
C ALA A 228 10.27 -23.78 -7.14
N ARG A 229 11.59 -23.87 -7.35
CA ARG A 229 12.29 -25.15 -7.19
C ARG A 229 12.05 -25.60 -5.75
N PRO A 230 11.96 -26.92 -5.47
CA PRO A 230 11.93 -27.41 -4.10
C PRO A 230 13.08 -26.76 -3.34
N ILE A 231 12.76 -25.98 -2.30
CA ILE A 231 13.74 -25.19 -1.56
C ILE A 231 14.59 -26.17 -0.74
N SER A 232 15.73 -26.59 -1.29
CA SER A 232 16.80 -27.24 -0.54
C SER A 232 17.80 -26.20 -0.03
N SER A 233 17.35 -25.22 0.76
CA SER A 233 18.26 -24.39 1.56
C SER A 233 17.52 -23.68 2.70
N ARG A 234 18.11 -23.74 3.89
CA ARG A 234 17.55 -23.36 5.21
C ARG A 234 17.19 -21.87 5.41
N ARG A 235 17.03 -21.06 4.36
CA ARG A 235 16.65 -19.63 4.47
C ARG A 235 15.85 -19.18 3.25
N GLY A 236 14.56 -19.53 3.20
CA GLY A 236 13.67 -19.14 2.10
C GLY A 236 13.06 -17.76 2.32
N THR A 237 13.61 -16.73 1.67
CA THR A 237 12.91 -15.45 1.44
C THR A 237 12.12 -15.53 0.13
N CYS A 238 10.86 -15.09 0.13
CA CYS A 238 10.12 -14.90 -1.12
C CYS A 238 10.63 -13.63 -1.81
N SER A 239 11.34 -13.75 -2.93
CA SER A 239 11.88 -12.61 -3.69
C SER A 239 10.77 -11.90 -4.48
N PRO A 240 10.87 -10.58 -4.73
CA PRO A 240 9.94 -9.88 -5.59
C PRO A 240 10.04 -10.40 -7.03
N SER A 241 8.88 -10.62 -7.61
CA SER A 241 8.64 -11.31 -8.88
C SER A 241 8.83 -10.40 -10.10
N ALA A 242 9.06 -10.99 -11.28
CA ALA A 242 9.10 -10.28 -12.56
C ALA A 242 7.77 -10.44 -13.32
N CYS A 243 7.11 -9.31 -13.63
CA CYS A 243 5.84 -9.29 -14.36
C CYS A 243 6.01 -9.56 -15.86
N ARG A 244 5.09 -10.35 -16.44
CA ARG A 244 4.83 -10.37 -17.89
C ARG A 244 3.50 -9.69 -18.16
N ILE A 245 3.54 -8.65 -18.99
CA ILE A 245 2.36 -7.95 -19.53
C ILE A 245 1.85 -8.73 -20.74
#